data_AF-A0A835R8X4-F1
#
_entry.id   AF-A0A835R8X4-F1
#
_cell.length_a   1.000
_cell.length_b   1.000
_cell.length_c   1.000
_cell.angle_alpha   90.00
_cell.angle_beta   90.00
_cell.angle_gamma   90.00
#
_symmetry.space_group_name_H-M   'P 1'
#
loop_
_entity.id
_entity.type
_entity.pdbx_description
1 polymer ?
#
loop_
_entity_poly.entity_id
_entity_poly.type
_entity_poly.pdbx_seq_one_letter_code
_entity_poly.pdbx_strand_id
1 'polypeptide(L)'
;MEKLQLFRGDTILLKGKKRKDTICIALADDTCEEPKIRMNKVVRSNLRVRLGDVVSVHQCQDVKYGKRVHILPIDDTIEGVTGNLFDAYLKPYFLEAYRPVRKGDLFLVRGGMRSVEFKIIETDPAEYCVVAPDTEIYCEGEPVKREDENRLDEVGYDDVGGVRKQMAQIRELVELPLRHPQLFKSIGVKPPKGILLYGPQVLERH
;
A
#
# COMPACT_ATOMS: atom_id res chain seq x y z
N MET A 1 0.04 21.62 -0.33
CA MET A 1 -0.41 21.26 -1.69
C MET A 1 0.29 22.11 -2.75
N GLU A 2 0.34 23.43 -2.59
CA GLU A 2 0.99 24.37 -3.54
C GLU A 2 2.45 24.04 -3.87
N LYS A 3 3.30 23.77 -2.86
CA LYS A 3 4.71 23.37 -3.06
C LYS A 3 4.89 22.12 -3.92
N LEU A 4 3.91 21.21 -3.91
CA LEU A 4 3.91 19.98 -4.70
C LEU A 4 3.08 20.11 -5.99
N GLN A 5 2.58 21.32 -6.30
CA GLN A 5 1.71 21.60 -7.44
C GLN A 5 0.48 20.67 -7.48
N LEU A 6 -0.07 20.32 -6.31
CA LEU A 6 -1.26 19.49 -6.18
C LEU A 6 -2.50 20.35 -6.10
N PHE A 7 -3.55 19.96 -6.82
CA PHE A 7 -4.88 20.55 -6.77
C PHE A 7 -5.87 19.64 -6.02
N ARG A 8 -6.97 20.23 -5.56
CA ARG A 8 -8.05 19.50 -4.89
C ARG A 8 -8.65 18.50 -5.87
N GLY A 9 -8.67 17.22 -5.48
CA GLY A 9 -9.20 16.14 -6.33
C GLY A 9 -8.12 15.42 -7.14
N ASP A 10 -6.87 15.89 -7.12
CA ASP A 10 -5.80 15.21 -7.84
C ASP A 10 -5.56 13.80 -7.28
N THR A 11 -5.29 12.87 -8.19
CA THR A 11 -4.83 11.55 -7.81
C THR A 11 -3.33 11.60 -7.49
N ILE A 12 -2.96 11.06 -6.33
CA ILE A 12 -1.60 11.03 -5.81
C ILE A 12 -1.17 9.60 -5.54
N LEU A 13 0.10 9.31 -5.77
CA LEU A 13 0.76 8.08 -5.37
C LEU A 13 1.48 8.32 -4.04
N LEU A 14 1.09 7.56 -3.03
CA LEU A 14 1.74 7.52 -1.74
C LEU A 14 2.66 6.32 -1.67
N LYS A 15 3.92 6.50 -1.24
CA LYS A 15 4.83 5.38 -0.95
C LYS A 15 5.18 5.37 0.53
N GLY A 16 4.99 4.21 1.15
CA GLY A 16 5.27 3.93 2.54
C GLY A 16 6.47 3.00 2.71
N LYS A 17 6.37 2.08 3.68
CA LYS A 17 7.44 1.15 4.05
C LYS A 17 7.27 -0.18 3.30
N LYS A 18 8.29 -1.05 3.38
CA LYS A 18 8.25 -2.42 2.81
C LYS A 18 7.85 -2.43 1.31
N ARG A 19 8.26 -1.39 0.57
CA ARG A 19 7.92 -1.15 -0.85
C ARG A 19 6.40 -1.12 -1.13
N LYS A 20 5.59 -0.80 -0.13
CA LYS A 20 4.16 -0.61 -0.29
C LYS A 20 3.85 0.82 -0.69
N ASP A 21 2.97 0.94 -1.65
CA ASP A 21 2.44 2.18 -2.18
C ASP A 21 0.94 2.01 -2.46
N THR A 22 0.20 3.12 -2.51
CA THR A 22 -1.23 3.15 -2.85
C THR A 22 -1.56 4.48 -3.53
N ILE A 23 -2.69 4.53 -4.23
CA ILE A 23 -3.19 5.75 -4.86
C ILE A 23 -4.36 6.32 -4.06
N CYS A 24 -4.38 7.64 -3.90
CA CYS A 24 -5.37 8.36 -3.11
C CYS A 24 -5.77 9.66 -3.80
N ILE A 25 -6.88 10.26 -3.36
CA ILE A 25 -7.29 11.60 -3.79
C ILE A 25 -6.78 12.62 -2.77
N ALA A 26 -6.07 13.65 -3.26
CA ALA A 26 -5.59 14.74 -2.43
C ALA A 26 -6.71 15.75 -2.15
N LEU A 27 -6.95 16.04 -0.87
CA LEU A 27 -7.89 17.08 -0.43
C LEU A 27 -7.15 18.08 0.46
N ALA A 28 -7.48 19.36 0.30
CA ALA A 28 -6.99 20.42 1.18
C ALA A 28 -7.69 20.33 2.55
N ASP A 29 -6.92 20.52 3.61
CA ASP A 29 -7.38 20.57 5.00
C ASP A 29 -6.60 21.68 5.71
N ASP A 30 -7.28 22.79 6.03
CA ASP A 30 -6.68 23.96 6.68
C ASP A 30 -6.23 23.69 8.11
N THR A 31 -6.69 22.58 8.70
CA THR A 31 -6.28 22.13 10.05
C THR A 31 -5.07 21.20 10.01
N CYS A 32 -4.55 20.87 8.83
CA CYS A 32 -3.38 20.03 8.66
C CYS A 32 -2.12 20.89 8.58
N GLU A 33 -1.18 20.65 9.49
CA GLU A 33 0.12 21.33 9.43
C GLU A 33 0.87 20.98 8.14
N GLU A 34 1.61 21.95 7.59
CA GLU A 34 2.26 21.84 6.29
C GLU A 34 3.16 20.59 6.09
N PRO A 35 3.99 20.14 7.07
CA PRO A 35 4.82 18.95 6.90
C PRO A 35 4.07 17.63 7.18
N LYS A 36 2.77 17.67 7.45
CA LYS A 36 1.97 16.50 7.82
C LYS A 36 0.99 16.12 6.71
N ILE A 37 0.58 14.85 6.72
CA ILE A 37 -0.47 14.31 5.88
C ILE A 37 -1.45 13.54 6.76
N ARG A 38 -2.75 13.79 6.57
CA ARG A 38 -3.81 13.01 7.22
C ARG A 38 -4.27 11.90 6.28
N MET A 39 -4.38 10.70 6.84
CA MET A 39 -4.92 9.53 6.16
C MET A 39 -5.57 8.62 7.20
N ASN A 40 -6.56 7.82 6.78
CA ASN A 40 -7.28 6.93 7.69
C ASN A 40 -6.43 5.70 8.07
N LYS A 41 -6.96 4.85 8.97
CA LYS A 41 -6.26 3.62 9.41
C LYS A 41 -5.99 2.65 8.25
N VAL A 42 -6.92 2.54 7.29
CA VAL A 42 -6.83 1.63 6.16
C VAL A 42 -5.64 1.98 5.26
N VAL A 43 -5.53 3.25 4.83
CA VAL A 43 -4.43 3.73 3.98
C VAL A 43 -3.07 3.55 4.69
N ARG A 44 -3.01 3.83 6.00
CA ARG A 44 -1.78 3.56 6.79
C ARG A 44 -1.41 2.09 6.81
N SER A 45 -2.40 1.20 6.95
CA SER A 45 -2.19 -0.24 6.90
C SER A 45 -1.65 -0.67 5.54
N ASN A 46 -2.27 -0.22 4.44
CA ASN A 46 -1.80 -0.53 3.08
C ASN A 46 -0.37 -0.07 2.85
N LEU A 47 -0.01 1.13 3.34
CA LEU A 47 1.35 1.70 3.27
C LEU A 47 2.34 1.12 4.29
N ARG A 48 1.87 0.30 5.23
CA ARG A 48 2.66 -0.27 6.35
C ARG A 48 3.35 0.80 7.19
N VAL A 49 2.62 1.87 7.51
CA VAL A 49 3.10 3.01 8.32
C VAL A 49 2.26 3.22 9.58
N ARG A 50 2.86 3.82 10.60
CA ARG A 50 2.22 4.25 11.86
C ARG A 50 2.12 5.77 11.93
N LEU A 51 1.44 6.28 12.95
CA LEU A 51 1.40 7.72 13.21
C LEU A 51 2.82 8.23 13.51
N GLY A 52 3.22 9.31 12.83
CA GLY A 52 4.56 9.89 12.94
C GLY A 52 5.58 9.34 11.94
N ASP A 53 5.25 8.27 11.21
CA ASP A 53 6.09 7.81 10.10
C ASP A 53 6.05 8.78 8.92
N VAL A 54 7.16 8.81 8.17
CA VAL A 54 7.28 9.60 6.95
C VAL A 54 6.82 8.79 5.75
N VAL A 55 6.05 9.42 4.86
CA VAL A 55 5.65 8.88 3.56
C VAL A 55 6.13 9.84 2.47
N SER A 56 6.29 9.32 1.25
CA SER A 56 6.53 10.16 0.07
C SER A 56 5.25 10.31 -0.74
N VAL A 57 5.02 11.52 -1.26
CA VAL A 57 3.84 11.88 -2.04
C VAL A 57 4.29 12.29 -3.43
N HIS A 58 3.68 11.69 -4.45
CA HIS A 58 3.96 11.97 -5.85
C HIS A 58 2.65 12.26 -6.59
N GLN A 59 2.68 13.17 -7.56
CA GLN A 59 1.59 13.32 -8.53
C GLN A 59 1.40 12.04 -9.33
N CYS A 60 0.15 11.67 -9.61
CA CYS A 60 -0.20 10.52 -10.42
C CYS A 60 -1.28 10.92 -11.43
N GLN A 61 -0.85 11.56 -12.53
CA GLN A 61 -1.76 12.13 -13.54
C GLN A 61 -2.26 11.09 -14.54
N ASP A 62 -1.57 9.96 -14.68
CA ASP A 62 -1.83 8.96 -15.74
C ASP A 62 -2.77 7.83 -15.33
N VAL A 63 -3.50 7.97 -14.22
CA VAL A 63 -4.42 6.91 -13.76
C VAL A 63 -5.59 6.77 -14.74
N LYS A 64 -5.76 5.57 -15.28
CA LYS A 64 -6.83 5.25 -16.22
C LYS A 64 -8.06 4.71 -15.48
N TYR A 65 -9.22 4.83 -16.11
CA TYR A 65 -10.41 4.11 -15.67
C TYR A 65 -10.22 2.60 -15.82
N GLY A 66 -10.68 1.86 -14.82
CA GLY A 66 -10.62 0.41 -14.82
C GLY A 66 -11.61 -0.16 -15.82
N LYS A 67 -11.18 -1.16 -16.59
CA LYS A 67 -12.09 -2.03 -17.34
C LYS A 67 -12.72 -3.06 -16.41
N ARG A 68 -11.89 -3.66 -15.55
CA ARG A 68 -12.30 -4.67 -14.58
C ARG A 68 -11.46 -4.62 -13.31
N VAL A 69 -12.08 -4.94 -12.20
CA VAL A 69 -11.42 -5.14 -10.90
C VAL A 69 -11.93 -6.41 -10.25
N HIS A 70 -11.02 -7.21 -9.69
CA HIS A 70 -11.37 -8.42 -8.94
C HIS A 70 -11.15 -8.16 -7.45
N ILE A 71 -12.20 -8.35 -6.67
CA ILE A 71 -12.27 -7.97 -5.26
C ILE A 71 -12.81 -9.14 -4.46
N LEU A 72 -12.05 -9.61 -3.48
CA LEU A 72 -12.49 -10.72 -2.63
C LEU A 72 -12.62 -10.25 -1.18
N PRO A 73 -13.63 -10.75 -0.44
CA PRO A 73 -13.76 -10.48 0.97
C PRO A 73 -12.69 -11.21 1.78
N ILE A 74 -12.47 -10.74 3.00
CA ILE A 74 -11.69 -11.44 4.01
C ILE A 74 -12.62 -12.41 4.76
N ASP A 75 -12.18 -13.65 4.92
CA ASP A 75 -12.95 -14.76 5.51
C ASP A 75 -13.59 -14.44 6.87
N ASP A 76 -12.81 -13.91 7.82
CA ASP A 76 -13.28 -13.59 9.17
C ASP A 76 -14.30 -12.44 9.21
N THR A 77 -14.39 -11.62 8.17
CA THR A 77 -15.31 -10.47 8.10
C THR A 77 -16.67 -10.81 7.47
N ILE A 78 -16.81 -11.98 6.85
CA ILE A 78 -18.06 -12.41 6.21
C ILE A 78 -18.80 -13.49 6.99
N GLU A 79 -18.31 -13.91 8.15
CA GLU A 79 -18.99 -14.90 8.99
C GLU A 79 -20.40 -14.45 9.38
N GLY A 80 -21.41 -15.20 8.93
CA GLY A 80 -22.83 -14.89 9.15
C GLY A 80 -23.37 -13.70 8.35
N VAL A 81 -22.60 -13.17 7.39
CA VAL A 81 -23.13 -12.23 6.39
C VAL A 81 -23.94 -13.04 5.39
N THR A 82 -25.15 -12.58 5.10
CA THR A 82 -26.06 -13.23 4.15
C THR A 82 -26.39 -12.26 3.02
N GLY A 83 -26.67 -12.80 1.84
CA GLY A 83 -27.00 -12.03 0.65
C GLY A 83 -25.79 -11.74 -0.26
N ASN A 84 -26.06 -10.95 -1.31
CA ASN A 84 -25.06 -10.62 -2.32
C ASN A 84 -24.11 -9.52 -1.83
N LEU A 85 -22.83 -9.83 -1.69
CA LEU A 85 -21.80 -8.89 -1.25
C LEU A 85 -21.63 -7.69 -2.19
N PHE A 86 -21.83 -7.89 -3.49
CA PHE A 86 -21.75 -6.83 -4.48
C PHE A 86 -22.82 -5.78 -4.23
N ASP A 87 -24.10 -6.18 -4.22
CA ASP A 87 -25.21 -5.23 -4.08
C ASP A 87 -25.25 -4.57 -2.69
N ALA A 88 -24.92 -5.33 -1.64
CA ALA A 88 -24.99 -4.85 -0.26
C ALA A 88 -23.80 -3.96 0.15
N TYR A 89 -22.61 -4.17 -0.42
CA TYR A 89 -21.38 -3.49 0.00
C TYR A 89 -20.68 -2.78 -1.16
N LEU A 90 -20.24 -3.51 -2.20
CA LEU A 90 -19.34 -2.95 -3.21
C LEU A 90 -20.02 -1.91 -4.10
N LYS A 91 -21.25 -2.18 -4.56
CA LYS A 91 -22.04 -1.28 -5.39
C LYS A 91 -22.24 0.08 -4.72
N PRO A 92 -22.81 0.21 -3.51
CA PRO A 92 -22.96 1.51 -2.85
C PRO A 92 -21.62 2.16 -2.50
N TYR A 93 -20.55 1.37 -2.30
CA TYR A 93 -19.22 1.91 -2.01
C TYR A 93 -18.58 2.61 -3.22
N PHE A 94 -18.75 2.06 -4.42
CA PHE A 94 -18.15 2.58 -5.66
C PHE A 94 -19.08 3.46 -6.49
N LEU A 95 -20.40 3.43 -6.25
CA LEU A 95 -21.39 4.20 -7.02
C LEU A 95 -21.03 5.69 -7.09
N GLU A 96 -20.74 6.16 -8.30
CA GLU A 96 -20.41 7.56 -8.65
C GLU A 96 -19.25 8.18 -7.83
N ALA A 97 -18.43 7.34 -7.18
CA ALA A 97 -17.40 7.80 -6.27
C ALA A 97 -16.03 7.96 -6.94
N TYR A 98 -15.83 7.41 -8.15
CA TYR A 98 -14.59 7.45 -8.92
C TYR A 98 -13.36 7.13 -8.06
N ARG A 99 -13.44 6.06 -7.25
CA ARG A 99 -12.41 5.75 -6.25
C ARG A 99 -11.17 5.18 -6.93
N PRO A 100 -9.97 5.71 -6.64
CA PRO A 100 -8.72 5.06 -7.01
C PRO A 100 -8.53 3.78 -6.19
N VAL A 101 -8.11 2.70 -6.85
CA VAL A 101 -7.79 1.41 -6.22
C VAL A 101 -6.47 0.86 -6.75
N ARG A 102 -5.72 0.16 -5.90
CA ARG A 102 -4.48 -0.52 -6.27
C ARG A 102 -4.56 -2.00 -5.93
N LYS A 103 -3.97 -2.83 -6.79
CA LYS A 103 -3.79 -4.27 -6.54
C LYS A 103 -3.08 -4.47 -5.20
N GLY A 104 -3.67 -5.32 -4.36
CA GLY A 104 -3.18 -5.66 -3.02
C GLY A 104 -3.71 -4.76 -1.89
N ASP A 105 -4.42 -3.67 -2.20
CA ASP A 105 -5.00 -2.83 -1.16
C ASP A 105 -6.15 -3.54 -0.43
N LEU A 106 -6.20 -3.31 0.88
CA LEU A 106 -7.36 -3.63 1.71
C LEU A 106 -8.24 -2.40 1.87
N PHE A 107 -9.55 -2.62 1.99
CA PHE A 107 -10.50 -1.57 2.33
C PHE A 107 -11.71 -2.12 3.09
N LEU A 108 -12.28 -1.28 3.95
CA LEU A 108 -13.42 -1.61 4.78
C LEU A 108 -14.68 -0.94 4.23
N VAL A 109 -15.73 -1.74 4.02
CA VAL A 109 -17.04 -1.25 3.57
C VAL A 109 -18.09 -1.51 4.64
N ARG A 110 -18.91 -0.50 4.93
CA ARG A 110 -20.05 -0.63 5.84
C ARG A 110 -21.32 -0.88 5.05
N GLY A 111 -22.07 -1.90 5.44
CA GLY A 111 -23.37 -2.25 4.86
C GLY A 111 -24.30 -2.69 5.98
N GLY A 112 -25.41 -1.95 6.15
CA GLY A 112 -26.32 -2.16 7.28
C GLY A 112 -25.61 -2.01 8.63
N MET A 113 -25.70 -3.04 9.46
CA MET A 113 -25.07 -3.08 10.80
C MET A 113 -23.68 -3.75 10.81
N ARG A 114 -23.18 -4.22 9.66
CA ARG A 114 -21.92 -4.96 9.57
C ARG A 114 -20.90 -4.22 8.71
N SER A 115 -19.63 -4.51 8.96
CA SER A 115 -18.53 -4.04 8.13
C SER A 115 -17.81 -5.25 7.56
N VAL A 116 -17.55 -5.24 6.26
CA VAL A 116 -16.81 -6.30 5.56
C VAL A 116 -15.53 -5.70 5.03
N GLU A 117 -14.42 -6.42 5.23
CA GLU A 117 -13.14 -6.05 4.66
C GLU A 117 -12.94 -6.78 3.33
N PHE A 118 -12.39 -6.06 2.36
CA PHE A 118 -12.16 -6.54 1.02
C PHE A 118 -10.72 -6.29 0.62
N LYS A 119 -10.19 -7.15 -0.24
CA LYS A 119 -8.89 -7.02 -0.87
C LYS A 119 -9.06 -6.86 -2.37
N ILE A 120 -8.34 -5.90 -2.97
CA ILE A 120 -8.19 -5.81 -4.41
C ILE A 120 -7.21 -6.89 -4.86
N ILE A 121 -7.72 -7.94 -5.51
CA ILE A 121 -6.91 -9.06 -6.00
C ILE A 121 -6.22 -8.68 -7.31
N GLU A 122 -6.96 -8.03 -8.20
CA GLU A 122 -6.47 -7.65 -9.51
C GLU A 122 -7.18 -6.42 -10.07
N THR A 123 -6.48 -5.69 -10.94
CA THR A 123 -6.99 -4.53 -11.66
C THR A 123 -6.58 -4.62 -13.13
N ASP A 124 -7.45 -4.14 -14.02
CA ASP A 124 -7.15 -3.95 -15.43
C ASP A 124 -7.56 -2.52 -15.81
N PRO A 125 -6.60 -1.62 -16.12
CA PRO A 125 -5.17 -1.88 -16.28
C PRO A 125 -4.43 -2.24 -14.99
N ALA A 126 -3.27 -2.88 -15.16
CA ALA A 126 -2.48 -3.42 -14.07
C ALA A 126 -1.84 -2.34 -13.17
N GLU A 127 -1.57 -2.84 -11.96
CA GLU A 127 -1.23 -2.20 -10.69
C GLU A 127 -2.32 -1.33 -10.08
N TYR A 128 -2.92 -0.39 -10.80
CA TYR A 128 -3.95 0.50 -10.25
C TYR A 128 -4.85 1.13 -11.31
N CYS A 129 -6.07 1.49 -10.91
CA CYS A 129 -7.03 2.18 -11.78
C CYS A 129 -8.04 2.98 -10.94
N VAL A 130 -8.86 3.80 -11.59
CA VAL A 130 -10.05 4.42 -10.99
C VAL A 130 -11.27 3.57 -11.33
N VAL A 131 -12.04 3.18 -10.31
CA VAL A 131 -13.31 2.46 -10.50
C VAL A 131 -14.37 3.46 -10.93
N ALA A 132 -14.75 3.40 -12.21
CA ALA A 132 -15.76 4.22 -12.85
C ALA A 132 -17.09 3.43 -13.00
N PRO A 133 -18.21 4.07 -13.37
CA PRO A 133 -19.51 3.39 -13.52
C PRO A 133 -19.51 2.24 -14.54
N ASP A 134 -18.62 2.27 -15.53
CA ASP A 134 -18.43 1.25 -16.57
C ASP A 134 -17.40 0.17 -16.19
N THR A 135 -16.73 0.29 -15.04
CA THR A 135 -15.78 -0.72 -14.55
C THR A 135 -16.53 -1.96 -14.09
N GLU A 136 -16.20 -3.12 -14.65
CA GLU A 136 -16.74 -4.41 -14.22
C GLU A 136 -16.11 -4.84 -12.88
N ILE A 137 -16.93 -5.07 -11.86
CA ILE A 137 -16.47 -5.50 -10.54
C ILE A 137 -16.79 -6.99 -10.39
N TYR A 138 -15.75 -7.80 -10.29
CA TYR A 138 -15.84 -9.23 -10.01
C TYR A 138 -15.64 -9.47 -8.52
N CYS A 139 -16.53 -10.22 -7.89
CA CYS A 139 -16.39 -10.61 -6.48
C CYS A 139 -16.63 -12.10 -6.21
N GLU A 140 -16.49 -12.92 -7.26
CA GLU A 140 -16.59 -14.37 -7.18
C GLU A 140 -15.22 -15.00 -6.89
N GLY A 141 -15.20 -16.02 -6.03
CA GLY A 141 -13.99 -16.74 -5.63
C GLY A 141 -13.99 -17.12 -4.15
N GLU A 142 -12.97 -17.87 -3.73
CA GLU A 142 -12.78 -18.17 -2.31
C GLU A 142 -12.36 -16.92 -1.54
N PRO A 143 -12.94 -16.66 -0.35
CA PRO A 143 -12.52 -15.57 0.51
C PRO A 143 -11.02 -15.62 0.83
N VAL A 144 -10.41 -14.45 0.98
CA VAL A 144 -9.00 -14.34 1.36
C VAL A 144 -8.87 -14.66 2.84
N LYS A 145 -8.01 -15.62 3.19
CA LYS A 145 -7.74 -15.98 4.57
C LYS A 145 -7.00 -14.86 5.29
N ARG A 146 -7.52 -14.44 6.44
CA ARG A 146 -6.87 -13.42 7.30
C ARG A 146 -5.44 -13.80 7.66
N GLU A 147 -5.19 -15.07 7.95
CA GLU A 147 -3.87 -15.57 8.33
C GLU A 147 -2.85 -15.41 7.19
N ASP A 148 -3.24 -15.66 5.94
CA ASP A 148 -2.36 -15.51 4.79
C ASP A 148 -1.98 -14.04 4.56
N GLU A 149 -2.91 -13.11 4.76
CA GLU A 149 -2.61 -11.68 4.69
C GLU A 149 -1.67 -11.23 5.83
N ASN A 150 -1.89 -11.73 7.04
CA ASN A 150 -1.01 -11.43 8.18
C ASN A 150 0.39 -12.02 7.99
N ARG A 151 0.52 -13.18 7.36
CA ARG A 151 1.84 -13.77 7.03
C ARG A 151 2.59 -12.94 5.99
N LEU A 152 1.88 -12.18 5.15
CA LEU A 152 2.47 -11.24 4.20
C LEU A 152 2.91 -9.93 4.86
N ASP A 153 2.70 -9.73 6.16
CA ASP A 153 3.40 -8.69 6.93
C ASP A 153 4.87 -9.10 7.12
N GLU A 154 5.62 -9.03 6.02
CA GLU A 154 7.05 -9.33 5.94
C GLU A 154 7.85 -8.58 7.02
N VAL A 155 8.92 -9.17 7.55
CA VAL A 155 9.84 -8.48 8.47
C VAL A 155 10.49 -7.29 7.76
N GLY A 156 10.35 -6.10 8.33
CA GLY A 156 10.95 -4.87 7.81
C GLY A 156 12.17 -4.45 8.61
N TYR A 157 12.85 -3.41 8.11
CA TYR A 157 13.99 -2.81 8.82
C TYR A 157 13.65 -2.30 10.22
N ASP A 158 12.40 -1.88 10.45
CA ASP A 158 11.95 -1.39 11.75
C ASP A 158 11.73 -2.52 12.77
N ASP A 159 11.60 -3.75 12.29
CA ASP A 159 11.43 -4.94 13.12
C ASP A 159 12.79 -5.46 13.64
N VAL A 160 13.92 -4.88 13.18
CA VAL A 160 15.29 -5.27 13.60
C VAL A 160 15.93 -4.22 14.52
N GLY A 161 15.88 -4.48 15.83
CA GLY A 161 16.48 -3.63 16.86
C GLY A 161 18.01 -3.76 16.96
N GLY A 162 18.69 -2.71 17.46
CA GLY A 162 20.11 -2.77 17.83
C GLY A 162 21.13 -2.75 16.69
N VAL A 163 20.70 -2.80 15.42
CA VAL A 163 21.58 -2.97 14.25
C VAL A 163 21.57 -1.78 13.28
N ARG A 164 21.29 -0.56 13.76
CA ARG A 164 21.16 0.64 12.90
C ARG A 164 22.38 0.88 12.01
N LYS A 165 23.60 0.69 12.55
CA LYS A 165 24.85 0.89 11.80
C LYS A 165 25.01 -0.15 10.69
N GLN A 166 24.73 -1.41 11.00
CA GLN A 166 24.83 -2.54 10.08
C GLN A 166 23.78 -2.41 8.97
N MET A 167 22.55 -1.99 9.30
CA MET A 167 21.51 -1.75 8.30
C MET A 167 21.86 -0.61 7.34
N ALA A 168 22.50 0.46 7.82
CA ALA A 168 22.99 1.53 6.96
C ALA A 168 24.05 1.00 5.96
N GLN A 169 25.01 0.19 6.44
CA GLN A 169 26.02 -0.45 5.59
C GLN A 169 25.40 -1.37 4.54
N ILE A 170 24.39 -2.17 4.91
CA ILE A 170 23.69 -3.04 3.95
C ILE A 170 22.96 -2.21 2.88
N ARG A 171 22.29 -1.12 3.26
CA ARG A 171 21.61 -0.24 2.29
C ARG A 171 22.60 0.39 1.30
N GLU A 172 23.76 0.83 1.78
CA GLU A 172 24.80 1.43 0.95
C GLU A 172 25.45 0.42 0.00
N LEU A 173 25.76 -0.78 0.48
CA LEU A 173 26.48 -1.80 -0.30
C LEU A 173 25.56 -2.60 -1.24
N VAL A 174 24.27 -2.72 -0.92
CA VAL A 174 23.29 -3.53 -1.70
C VAL A 174 22.26 -2.67 -2.41
N GLU A 175 21.52 -1.83 -1.67
CA GLU A 175 20.35 -1.13 -2.21
C GLU A 175 20.75 0.02 -3.15
N LEU A 176 21.76 0.81 -2.76
CA LEU A 176 22.26 1.94 -3.53
C LEU A 176 22.76 1.57 -4.94
N PRO A 177 23.64 0.55 -5.13
CA PRO A 177 24.09 0.17 -6.48
C PRO A 177 22.98 -0.43 -7.34
N LEU A 178 21.98 -1.08 -6.74
CA LEU A 178 20.83 -1.62 -7.48
C LEU A 178 19.84 -0.54 -7.91
N ARG A 179 19.58 0.46 -7.06
CA ARG A 179 18.68 1.57 -7.38
C ARG A 179 19.30 2.63 -8.29
N HIS A 180 20.60 2.87 -8.15
CA HIS A 180 21.31 3.94 -8.86
C HIS A 180 22.62 3.44 -9.51
N PRO A 181 22.57 2.49 -10.47
CA PRO A 181 23.77 1.94 -11.10
C PRO A 181 24.59 2.99 -11.86
N GLN A 182 23.95 4.11 -12.24
CA GLN A 182 24.61 5.22 -12.94
C GLN A 182 25.67 5.92 -12.08
N LEU A 183 25.45 6.05 -10.76
CA LEU A 183 26.43 6.64 -9.83
C LEU A 183 27.73 5.83 -9.77
N PHE A 184 27.62 4.50 -9.85
CA PHE A 184 28.79 3.62 -9.83
C PHE A 184 29.52 3.61 -11.17
N LYS A 185 28.79 3.72 -12.29
CA LYS A 185 29.37 3.86 -13.62
C LYS A 185 30.14 5.17 -13.78
N SER A 186 29.61 6.30 -13.30
CA SER A 186 30.26 7.61 -13.43
C SER A 186 31.56 7.72 -12.60
N ILE A 187 31.58 7.10 -11.41
CA ILE A 187 32.75 7.07 -10.53
C ILE A 187 33.74 5.95 -10.94
N GLY A 188 33.32 5.01 -11.80
CA GLY A 188 34.15 3.91 -12.29
C GLY A 188 34.40 2.80 -11.26
N VAL A 189 33.64 2.77 -10.16
CA VAL A 189 33.80 1.80 -9.07
C VAL A 189 32.81 0.66 -9.27
N LYS A 190 33.30 -0.58 -9.22
CA LYS A 190 32.44 -1.78 -9.27
C LYS A 190 31.82 -2.03 -7.90
N PRO A 191 30.49 -2.22 -7.80
CA PRO A 191 29.87 -2.54 -6.52
C PRO A 191 30.34 -3.92 -6.02
N PRO A 192 30.39 -4.13 -4.69
CA PRO A 192 30.71 -5.43 -4.11
C PRO A 192 29.67 -6.49 -4.51
N LYS A 193 30.13 -7.71 -4.80
CA LYS A 193 29.27 -8.80 -5.31
C LYS A 193 28.73 -9.73 -4.23
N GLY A 194 29.25 -9.64 -3.01
CA GLY A 194 28.86 -10.51 -1.90
C GLY A 194 29.12 -9.83 -0.57
N ILE A 195 28.21 -10.03 0.37
CA ILE A 195 28.28 -9.50 1.73
C ILE A 195 28.12 -10.68 2.68
N LEU A 196 29.05 -10.82 3.62
CA LEU A 196 28.97 -11.82 4.68
C LEU A 196 28.49 -11.14 5.96
N LEU A 197 27.34 -11.59 6.47
CA LEU A 197 26.85 -11.21 7.80
C LEU A 197 27.37 -12.23 8.81
N TYR A 198 28.08 -11.78 9.84
CA TYR A 198 28.58 -12.64 10.92
C TYR A 198 28.34 -12.00 12.28
N GLY A 199 28.15 -12.83 13.29
CA GLY A 199 27.95 -12.41 14.67
C GLY A 199 27.79 -13.61 15.61
N PRO A 200 28.01 -13.44 16.93
CA PRO A 200 27.73 -14.48 17.92
C PRO A 200 26.23 -14.79 17.97
N GLN A 201 25.87 -16.04 18.30
CA GLN A 201 24.47 -16.44 18.45
C GLN A 201 23.81 -15.69 19.62
N VAL A 202 22.58 -15.21 19.40
CA VAL A 202 21.78 -14.60 20.46
C VAL A 202 21.34 -15.73 21.40
N LEU A 203 21.78 -15.71 22.67
CA LEU A 203 21.17 -16.59 23.68
C LEU A 203 19.72 -16.14 23.91
N GLU A 204 18.76 -16.96 23.49
CA GLU A 204 17.39 -16.87 23.98
C GLU A 204 17.41 -17.12 25.50
N ARG A 205 17.18 -16.08 26.29
CA ARG A 205 16.75 -16.26 27.67
C ARG A 205 15.23 -16.40 27.65
N HIS A 206 14.77 -17.63 27.88
CA HIS A 206 13.37 -17.97 28.15
C HIS A 206 12.78 -17.12 29.29
#